data_AF-A0A947RZR4-F1
#
_entry.id   AF-A0A947RZR4-F1
#
_cell.length_a   1.000
_cell.length_b   1.000
_cell.length_c   1.000
_cell.angle_alpha   90.00
_cell.angle_beta   90.00
_cell.angle_gamma   90.00
#
_symmetry.space_group_name_H-M   'P 1'
#
loop_
_entity.id
_entity.type
_entity.pdbx_description
1 polymer ?
#
loop_
_entity_poly.entity_id
_entity_poly.type
_entity_poly.pdbx_seq_one_letter_code
_entity_poly.pdbx_strand_id
1 'polypeptide(L)'
;MDIKKKIKKISDTIKRHNELYYIKGVPEISDGAYDAIVAELKKLEKAHPEYAGERSPTGTVGAPIPEKFRKVEHVALMLSLESVNDEKGAYRFDQTCRKEAGEDVTYLCEPKLDGISIELVYERGVFLRGSTRGDGRTGEDVTQNLKTIENVPGTLKIKIPPKRIAVRGEVMMHIKDFNELNKEQAEAGREIFANPRNVVAGSMRQLDRRITAGRKLRVYCYGILELSGKMPATQKEEKEADEEARRLLRFVNLTGKGDFLAKNLPYGDQRR
;
A
#
# COMPACT_ATOMS: atom_id res chain seq x y z
N MET A 1 33.55 19.02 -0.48
CA MET A 1 32.94 18.16 0.56
C MET A 1 33.21 16.71 0.16
N ASP A 2 33.81 15.91 1.03
CA ASP A 2 34.10 14.49 0.77
C ASP A 2 32.81 13.75 0.33
N ILE A 3 32.88 13.05 -0.81
CA ILE A 3 31.74 12.37 -1.43
C ILE A 3 31.07 11.39 -0.46
N LYS A 4 31.88 10.70 0.36
CA LYS A 4 31.41 9.79 1.41
C LYS A 4 30.61 10.53 2.48
N LYS A 5 31.06 11.73 2.88
CA LYS A 5 30.33 12.58 3.84
C LYS A 5 29.02 13.10 3.25
N LYS A 6 28.99 13.42 1.95
CA LYS A 6 27.77 13.87 1.26
C LYS A 6 26.72 12.74 1.21
N ILE A 7 27.12 11.55 0.77
CA ILE A 7 26.24 10.36 0.71
C ILE A 7 25.70 10.01 2.10
N LYS A 8 26.56 10.02 3.13
CA LYS A 8 26.13 9.76 4.51
C LYS A 8 25.09 10.79 4.99
N LYS A 9 25.34 12.08 4.77
CA LYS A 9 24.42 13.16 5.19
C LYS A 9 23.04 12.99 4.55
N ILE A 10 22.98 12.75 3.24
CA ILE A 10 21.72 12.55 2.51
C ILE A 10 21.01 11.28 3.02
N SER A 11 21.75 10.20 3.25
CA SER A 11 21.20 8.95 3.79
C SER A 11 20.58 9.12 5.18
N ASP A 12 21.25 9.86 6.07
CA ASP A 12 20.76 10.14 7.42
C ASP A 12 19.53 11.05 7.39
N THR A 13 19.49 12.03 6.49
CA THR A 13 18.31 12.89 6.24
C THR A 13 17.11 12.05 5.78
N ILE A 14 17.30 11.14 4.82
CA ILE A 14 16.22 10.24 4.34
C ILE A 14 15.71 9.36 5.49
N LYS A 15 16.61 8.79 6.31
CA LYS A 15 16.22 7.97 7.46
C LYS A 15 15.40 8.74 8.49
N ARG A 16 15.79 9.98 8.81
CA ARG A 16 15.02 10.87 9.70
C ARG A 16 13.61 11.12 9.14
N HIS A 17 13.51 11.48 7.86
CA HIS A 17 12.20 11.73 7.26
C HIS A 17 11.37 10.46 7.13
N ASN A 18 11.98 9.30 6.91
CA ASN A 18 11.30 8.01 7.02
C ASN A 18 10.74 7.78 8.42
N GLU A 19 11.49 8.07 9.48
CA GLU A 19 10.98 7.95 10.85
C GLU A 19 9.81 8.92 11.12
N LEU A 20 9.95 10.18 10.73
CA LEU A 20 8.90 11.19 10.90
C LEU A 20 7.62 10.83 10.13
N TYR A 21 7.78 10.34 8.91
CA TYR A 21 6.69 9.98 8.02
C TYR A 21 6.04 8.66 8.42
N TYR A 22 6.83 7.59 8.54
CA TYR A 22 6.32 6.25 8.79
C TYR A 22 6.06 5.97 10.27
N ILE A 23 6.80 6.52 11.23
CA ILE A 23 6.61 6.16 12.66
C ILE A 23 5.81 7.22 13.39
N LYS A 24 6.19 8.48 13.24
CA LYS A 24 5.60 9.58 14.02
C LYS A 24 4.35 10.18 13.36
N GLY A 25 4.14 9.97 12.05
CA GLY A 25 3.02 10.54 11.31
C GLY A 25 3.03 12.07 11.24
N VAL A 26 4.20 12.69 11.44
CA VAL A 26 4.40 14.15 11.47
C VAL A 26 5.55 14.52 10.51
N PRO A 27 5.31 14.44 9.19
CA PRO A 27 6.34 14.78 8.21
C PRO A 27 6.66 16.27 8.27
N GLU A 28 7.96 16.59 8.26
CA GLU A 28 8.47 17.97 8.26
C GLU A 28 8.68 18.54 6.84
N ILE A 29 8.67 17.67 5.82
CA ILE A 29 8.89 18.04 4.42
C ILE A 29 7.77 17.47 3.56
N SER A 30 7.51 18.11 2.42
CA SER A 30 6.56 17.60 1.42
C SER A 30 7.08 16.35 0.72
N ASP A 31 6.18 15.55 0.18
CA ASP A 31 6.54 14.35 -0.59
C ASP A 31 7.47 14.68 -1.77
N GLY A 32 7.22 15.78 -2.49
CA GLY A 32 8.11 16.21 -3.57
C GLY A 32 9.52 16.61 -3.11
N ALA A 33 9.66 17.18 -1.91
CA ALA A 33 10.96 17.47 -1.33
C ALA A 33 11.68 16.18 -0.89
N TYR A 34 10.94 15.22 -0.33
CA TYR A 34 11.47 13.90 0.00
C TYR A 34 11.95 13.16 -1.26
N ASP A 35 11.14 13.14 -2.33
CA ASP A 35 11.47 12.51 -3.60
C ASP A 35 12.72 13.12 -4.24
N ALA A 36 12.89 14.44 -4.14
CA ALA A 36 14.09 15.12 -4.62
C ALA A 36 15.36 14.67 -3.88
N ILE A 37 15.29 14.51 -2.56
CA ILE A 37 16.42 14.04 -1.74
C ILE A 37 16.76 12.57 -2.07
N VAL A 38 15.75 11.72 -2.27
CA VAL A 38 15.94 10.32 -2.68
C VAL A 38 16.54 10.23 -4.09
N ALA A 39 16.07 11.05 -5.03
CA ALA A 39 16.60 11.12 -6.39
C ALA A 39 18.08 11.58 -6.40
N GLU A 40 18.45 12.52 -5.54
CA GLU A 40 19.85 12.93 -5.37
C GLU A 40 20.72 11.77 -4.87
N LEU A 41 20.26 11.00 -3.87
CA LEU A 41 21.00 9.84 -3.37
C LEU A 41 21.18 8.78 -4.47
N LYS A 42 20.11 8.44 -5.20
CA LYS A 42 20.17 7.49 -6.33
C LYS A 42 21.18 7.91 -7.38
N LYS A 43 21.23 9.21 -7.71
CA LYS A 43 22.19 9.75 -8.68
C LYS A 43 23.64 9.58 -8.20
N LEU A 44 23.89 9.82 -6.91
CA LEU A 44 25.22 9.68 -6.30
C LEU A 44 25.66 8.22 -6.24
N GLU A 45 24.77 7.31 -5.86
CA GLU A 45 25.07 5.87 -5.79
C GLU A 45 25.26 5.26 -7.17
N LYS A 46 24.54 5.73 -8.19
CA LYS A 46 24.78 5.34 -9.58
C LYS A 46 26.16 5.77 -10.08
N ALA A 47 26.65 6.93 -9.63
CA ALA A 47 27.98 7.43 -9.97
C ALA A 47 29.11 6.80 -9.12
N HIS A 48 28.77 6.27 -7.93
CA HIS A 48 29.70 5.68 -6.97
C HIS A 48 29.15 4.35 -6.39
N PRO A 49 29.18 3.25 -7.17
CA PRO A 49 28.60 1.96 -6.78
C PRO A 49 29.16 1.39 -5.48
N GLU A 50 30.38 1.75 -5.10
CA GLU A 50 31.04 1.32 -3.85
C GLU A 50 30.30 1.76 -2.57
N TYR A 51 29.36 2.72 -2.68
CA TYR A 51 28.52 3.17 -1.56
C TYR A 51 27.07 2.68 -1.61
N ALA A 52 26.67 1.94 -2.67
CA ALA A 52 25.31 1.42 -2.88
C ALA A 52 25.06 0.08 -2.15
N GLY A 53 25.41 -0.01 -0.87
CA GLY A 53 25.29 -1.25 -0.09
C GLY A 53 23.85 -1.57 0.37
N GLU A 54 23.63 -2.79 0.89
CA GLU A 54 22.33 -3.30 1.37
C GLU A 54 21.64 -2.42 2.44
N ARG A 55 22.40 -1.55 3.12
CA ARG A 55 21.88 -0.62 4.14
C ARG A 55 21.58 0.78 3.60
N SER A 56 21.67 0.98 2.29
CA SER A 56 21.29 2.24 1.67
C SER A 56 19.76 2.44 1.76
N PRO A 57 19.29 3.64 2.14
CA PRO A 57 17.87 4.00 2.08
C PRO A 57 17.25 3.91 0.68
N THR A 58 18.05 3.88 -0.39
CA THR A 58 17.54 3.66 -1.75
C THR A 58 17.21 2.19 -2.02
N GLY A 59 17.87 1.28 -1.30
CA GLY A 59 17.64 -0.18 -1.36
C GLY A 59 16.78 -0.73 -0.22
N THR A 60 16.59 0.02 0.87
CA THR A 60 15.66 -0.31 1.97
C THR A 60 14.41 0.55 1.91
N VAL A 61 13.26 -0.05 1.60
CA VAL A 61 12.03 0.68 1.29
C VAL A 61 11.14 0.81 2.54
N GLY A 62 11.45 1.72 3.46
CA GLY A 62 10.64 1.98 4.67
C GLY A 62 11.48 2.47 5.86
N ALA A 63 10.85 2.71 7.02
CA ALA A 63 11.57 3.02 8.27
C ALA A 63 11.83 1.74 9.10
N PRO A 64 12.99 1.63 9.80
CA PRO A 64 13.19 0.64 10.86
C PRO A 64 12.21 0.89 12.03
N ILE A 65 11.48 -0.13 12.44
CA ILE A 65 10.23 -0.01 13.20
C ILE A 65 10.44 -0.24 14.73
N PRO A 66 9.77 0.52 15.63
CA PRO A 66 9.82 0.28 17.08
C PRO A 66 9.24 -1.08 17.52
N GLU A 67 9.81 -1.66 18.57
CA GLU A 67 9.62 -3.05 19.07
C GLU A 67 8.21 -3.49 19.51
N LYS A 68 7.15 -2.67 19.39
CA LYS A 68 5.83 -3.00 19.98
C LYS A 68 4.91 -3.86 19.12
N PHE A 69 5.02 -3.80 17.79
CA PHE A 69 4.24 -4.66 16.90
C PHE A 69 5.06 -5.87 16.48
N ARG A 70 4.44 -7.04 16.48
CA ARG A 70 5.08 -8.28 16.02
C ARG A 70 5.45 -8.12 14.55
N LYS A 71 6.71 -8.40 14.21
CA LYS A 71 7.16 -8.49 12.82
C LYS A 71 6.64 -9.75 12.15
N VAL A 72 6.25 -9.63 10.90
CA VAL A 72 5.66 -10.69 10.10
C VAL A 72 6.26 -10.67 8.71
N GLU A 73 6.78 -11.82 8.27
CA GLU A 73 7.17 -12.01 6.88
C GLU A 73 5.93 -12.11 5.98
N HIS A 74 5.97 -11.37 4.88
CA HIS A 74 4.94 -11.39 3.85
C HIS A 74 4.98 -12.70 3.08
N VAL A 75 3.84 -13.09 2.50
CA VAL A 75 3.78 -14.32 1.71
C VAL A 75 4.49 -14.17 0.35
N ALA A 76 4.60 -12.93 -0.13
CA ALA A 76 5.33 -12.53 -1.32
C ALA A 76 5.97 -11.14 -1.11
N LEU A 77 7.00 -10.81 -1.89
CA LEU A 77 7.64 -9.49 -1.82
C LEU A 77 6.66 -8.38 -2.20
N MET A 78 6.51 -7.38 -1.33
CA MET A 78 5.71 -6.19 -1.57
C MET A 78 6.59 -5.05 -2.08
N LEU A 79 6.86 -5.05 -3.39
CA LEU A 79 7.72 -4.04 -4.04
C LEU A 79 7.06 -2.65 -4.08
N SER A 80 7.89 -1.61 -4.21
CA SER A 80 7.45 -0.26 -4.57
C SER A 80 7.32 -0.08 -6.08
N LEU A 81 6.58 0.94 -6.51
CA LEU A 81 6.52 1.37 -7.90
C LEU A 81 7.57 2.46 -8.14
N GLU A 82 8.15 2.48 -9.34
CA GLU A 82 8.95 3.60 -9.82
C GLU A 82 8.02 4.74 -10.27
N SER A 83 8.33 5.97 -9.88
CA SER A 83 7.55 7.15 -10.25
C SER A 83 8.06 7.76 -11.55
N VAL A 84 7.14 8.06 -12.46
CA VAL A 84 7.38 8.79 -13.70
C VAL A 84 6.51 10.04 -13.70
N ASN A 85 7.15 11.21 -13.84
CA ASN A 85 6.49 12.51 -13.68
C ASN A 85 6.38 13.32 -14.99
N ASP A 86 6.82 12.74 -16.11
CA ASP A 86 6.77 13.39 -17.41
C ASP A 86 6.51 12.39 -18.54
N GLU A 87 6.09 12.93 -19.69
CA GLU A 87 5.73 12.14 -20.89
C GLU A 87 6.94 11.36 -21.43
N LYS A 88 8.15 11.94 -21.36
CA LYS A 88 9.38 11.30 -21.84
C LYS A 88 9.71 10.05 -21.03
N GLY A 89 9.51 10.10 -19.72
CA GLY A 89 9.67 8.96 -18.83
C GLY A 89 8.64 7.87 -19.13
N ALA A 90 7.39 8.25 -19.48
CA ALA A 90 6.35 7.28 -19.85
C ALA A 90 6.70 6.55 -21.14
N TYR A 91 7.22 7.25 -22.15
CA TYR A 91 7.72 6.61 -23.38
C TYR A 91 8.90 5.68 -23.12
N ARG A 92 9.84 6.06 -22.24
CA ARG A 92 10.97 5.17 -21.87
C ARG A 92 10.50 3.91 -21.16
N PHE A 93 9.48 4.04 -20.30
CA PHE A 93 8.85 2.90 -19.66
C PHE A 93 8.23 1.96 -20.70
N ASP A 94 7.43 2.49 -21.64
CA ASP A 94 6.83 1.70 -22.73
C ASP A 94 7.89 1.00 -23.60
N GLN A 95 8.95 1.71 -23.99
CA GLN A 95 10.07 1.13 -24.73
C GLN A 95 10.74 -0.03 -23.98
N THR A 96 10.90 0.10 -22.66
CA THR A 96 11.45 -0.96 -21.81
C THR A 96 10.51 -2.15 -21.76
N CYS A 97 9.20 -1.92 -21.55
CA CYS A 97 8.20 -2.97 -21.56
C CYS A 97 8.17 -3.73 -22.88
N ARG A 98 8.14 -3.04 -24.02
CA ARG A 98 8.13 -3.67 -25.35
C ARG A 98 9.38 -4.48 -25.63
N LYS A 99 10.54 -3.97 -25.22
CA LYS A 99 11.81 -4.67 -25.37
C LYS A 99 11.85 -5.98 -24.56
N GLU A 100 11.35 -5.96 -23.33
CA GLU A 100 11.46 -7.11 -22.42
C GLU A 100 10.29 -8.09 -22.55
N ALA A 101 9.08 -7.62 -22.90
CA ALA A 101 7.85 -8.42 -22.98
C ALA A 101 7.35 -8.68 -24.42
N GLY A 102 7.93 -8.02 -25.43
CA GLY A 102 7.51 -8.09 -26.83
C GLY A 102 6.60 -6.93 -27.25
N GLU A 103 6.26 -6.84 -28.54
CA GLU A 103 5.54 -5.67 -29.09
C GLU A 103 4.04 -5.61 -28.74
N ASP A 104 3.45 -6.72 -28.30
CA ASP A 104 2.02 -6.79 -27.94
C ASP A 104 1.80 -6.56 -26.43
N VAL A 105 2.09 -5.33 -25.97
CA VAL A 105 1.89 -4.92 -24.57
C VAL A 105 0.57 -4.19 -24.41
N THR A 106 -0.27 -4.66 -23.48
CA THR A 106 -1.47 -3.96 -23.02
C THR A 106 -1.25 -3.40 -21.62
N TYR A 107 -1.55 -2.11 -21.44
CA TYR A 107 -1.46 -1.44 -20.14
C TYR A 107 -2.81 -1.33 -19.45
N LEU A 108 -2.79 -1.41 -18.13
CA LEU A 108 -3.94 -1.21 -17.29
C LEU A 108 -3.67 -0.04 -16.35
N CYS A 109 -4.42 1.04 -16.51
CA CYS A 109 -4.21 2.27 -15.76
C CYS A 109 -5.13 2.32 -14.53
N GLU A 110 -4.57 2.65 -13.37
CA GLU A 110 -5.30 2.82 -12.12
C GLU A 110 -4.96 4.13 -11.43
N PRO A 111 -5.92 4.72 -10.70
CA PRO A 111 -5.60 5.76 -9.74
C PRO A 111 -4.61 5.23 -8.70
N LYS A 112 -3.49 5.93 -8.52
CA LYS A 112 -2.57 5.64 -7.43
C LYS A 112 -3.21 6.07 -6.11
N LEU A 113 -3.51 5.09 -5.26
CA LEU A 113 -4.07 5.34 -3.93
C LEU A 113 -3.00 5.94 -3.01
N ASP A 114 -3.39 6.96 -2.25
CA ASP A 114 -2.51 7.65 -1.31
C ASP A 114 -2.82 7.33 0.15
N GLY A 115 -2.40 6.14 0.57
CA GLY A 115 -2.67 5.62 1.90
C GLY A 115 -1.52 4.78 2.43
N ILE A 116 -1.85 3.68 3.10
CA ILE A 116 -0.84 2.76 3.61
C ILE A 116 -1.07 1.36 3.04
N SER A 117 -0.05 0.87 2.33
CA SER A 117 -0.04 -0.47 1.74
C SER A 117 -0.03 -1.56 2.81
N ILE A 118 -0.93 -2.52 2.64
CA ILE A 118 -1.15 -3.66 3.54
C ILE A 118 -1.26 -4.97 2.77
N GLU A 119 -0.95 -6.07 3.44
CA GLU A 119 -1.28 -7.44 3.06
C GLU A 119 -2.47 -7.90 3.89
N LEU A 120 -3.46 -8.56 3.26
CA LEU A 120 -4.49 -9.33 3.98
C LEU A 120 -4.38 -10.79 3.57
N VAL A 121 -4.22 -11.68 4.55
CA VAL A 121 -4.17 -13.12 4.36
C VAL A 121 -5.46 -13.74 4.91
N TYR A 122 -6.13 -14.50 4.05
CA TYR A 122 -7.28 -15.31 4.39
C TYR A 122 -6.95 -16.79 4.20
N GLU A 123 -7.41 -17.62 5.13
CA GLU A 123 -7.30 -19.07 5.04
C GLU A 123 -8.70 -19.67 5.07
N ARG A 124 -9.06 -20.46 4.04
CA ARG A 124 -10.42 -21.02 3.87
C ARG A 124 -11.52 -19.96 4.05
N GLY A 125 -11.24 -18.75 3.55
CA GLY A 125 -12.15 -17.61 3.62
C GLY A 125 -12.17 -16.87 4.96
N VAL A 126 -11.46 -17.30 5.99
CA VAL A 126 -11.41 -16.59 7.28
C VAL A 126 -10.23 -15.64 7.33
N PHE A 127 -10.43 -14.40 7.81
CA PHE A 127 -9.36 -13.43 7.93
C PHE A 127 -8.37 -13.87 9.01
N LEU A 128 -7.18 -14.31 8.55
CA LEU A 128 -6.15 -14.87 9.41
C LEU A 128 -5.23 -13.76 9.94
N ARG A 129 -4.72 -12.92 9.05
CA ARG A 129 -3.65 -11.98 9.35
C ARG A 129 -3.66 -10.80 8.40
N GLY A 130 -3.33 -9.61 8.88
CA GLY A 130 -2.95 -8.51 8.01
C GLY A 130 -1.74 -7.76 8.53
N SER A 131 -0.92 -7.27 7.61
CA SER A 131 0.36 -6.64 7.91
C SER A 131 0.59 -5.36 7.10
N THR A 132 1.36 -4.42 7.65
CA THR A 132 1.84 -3.25 6.90
C THR A 132 2.93 -3.64 5.91
N ARG A 133 3.19 -2.85 4.86
CA ARG A 133 4.29 -3.15 3.92
C ARG A 133 5.66 -3.34 4.59
N GLY A 134 5.97 -2.51 5.60
CA GLY A 134 7.30 -2.44 6.19
C GLY A 134 8.40 -2.22 5.13
N ASP A 135 9.43 -3.06 5.14
CA ASP A 135 10.55 -3.02 4.18
C ASP A 135 10.27 -3.73 2.84
N GLY A 136 9.07 -4.27 2.67
CA GLY A 136 8.67 -5.05 1.50
C GLY A 136 8.85 -6.56 1.63
N ARG A 137 9.61 -7.03 2.63
CA ARG A 137 9.75 -8.45 2.98
C ARG A 137 9.10 -8.76 4.33
N THR A 138 9.23 -7.84 5.27
CA THR A 138 8.71 -7.92 6.64
C THR A 138 7.88 -6.70 6.97
N GLY A 139 6.67 -6.94 7.45
CA GLY A 139 5.73 -5.93 7.94
C GLY A 139 5.47 -6.00 9.43
N GLU A 140 4.59 -5.11 9.90
CA GLU A 140 4.01 -5.16 11.25
C GLU A 140 2.67 -5.87 11.23
N ASP A 141 2.41 -6.76 12.18
CA ASP A 141 1.09 -7.34 12.38
C ASP A 141 0.11 -6.26 12.88
N VAL A 142 -0.82 -5.87 12.01
CA VAL A 142 -1.89 -4.89 12.30
C VAL A 142 -3.26 -5.55 12.18
N THR A 143 -3.33 -6.87 12.36
CA THR A 143 -4.55 -7.67 12.18
C THR A 143 -5.71 -7.14 13.02
N GLN A 144 -5.45 -6.76 14.29
CA GLN A 144 -6.50 -6.28 15.19
C GLN A 144 -7.05 -4.92 14.79
N ASN A 145 -6.21 -4.05 14.24
CA ASN A 145 -6.60 -2.73 13.71
C ASN A 145 -7.39 -2.90 12.40
N LEU A 146 -6.94 -3.78 11.50
CA LEU A 146 -7.65 -4.07 10.26
C LEU A 146 -9.04 -4.66 10.50
N LYS A 147 -9.21 -5.51 11.54
CA LYS A 147 -10.51 -6.05 11.95
C LYS A 147 -11.54 -5.00 12.37
N THR A 148 -11.12 -3.77 12.69
CA THR A 148 -12.06 -2.70 13.04
C THR A 148 -12.53 -1.91 11.83
N ILE A 149 -11.95 -2.15 10.65
CA ILE A 149 -12.31 -1.43 9.43
C ILE A 149 -13.53 -2.12 8.81
N GLU A 150 -14.61 -1.36 8.65
CA GLU A 150 -15.93 -1.84 8.21
C GLU A 150 -15.91 -2.71 6.95
N ASN A 151 -15.09 -2.33 5.97
CA ASN A 151 -15.01 -3.00 4.67
C ASN A 151 -13.92 -4.09 4.60
N VAL A 152 -13.35 -4.49 5.75
CA VAL A 152 -12.47 -5.65 5.88
C VAL A 152 -13.28 -6.78 6.51
N PRO A 153 -13.78 -7.75 5.73
CA PRO A 153 -14.63 -8.79 6.26
C PRO A 153 -13.82 -9.80 7.08
N GLY A 154 -14.31 -10.17 8.27
CA GLY A 154 -13.74 -11.28 9.04
C GLY A 154 -13.86 -12.64 8.33
N THR A 155 -14.79 -12.76 7.38
CA THR A 155 -14.97 -13.96 6.55
C THR A 155 -15.42 -13.58 5.15
N LEU A 156 -14.76 -14.14 4.14
CA LEU A 156 -15.10 -14.00 2.74
C LEU A 156 -16.41 -14.74 2.44
N LYS A 157 -17.42 -14.05 1.93
CA LYS A 157 -18.70 -14.64 1.50
C LYS A 157 -18.57 -15.38 0.15
N ILE A 158 -17.83 -16.49 0.15
CA ILE A 158 -17.50 -17.33 -1.01
C ILE A 158 -18.00 -18.75 -0.76
N LYS A 159 -18.64 -19.38 -1.77
CA LYS A 159 -19.19 -20.75 -1.61
C LYS A 159 -18.10 -21.80 -1.36
N ILE A 160 -17.01 -21.71 -2.11
CA ILE A 160 -15.85 -22.61 -1.99
C ILE A 160 -14.62 -21.71 -1.90
N PRO A 161 -14.20 -21.33 -0.68
CA PRO A 161 -13.03 -20.47 -0.53
C PRO A 161 -11.76 -21.24 -0.91
N PRO A 162 -10.75 -20.57 -1.49
CA PRO A 162 -9.44 -21.16 -1.65
C PRO A 162 -8.89 -21.57 -0.27
N LYS A 163 -8.00 -22.56 -0.24
CA LYS A 163 -7.28 -22.90 1.00
C LYS A 163 -6.58 -21.67 1.57
N ARG A 164 -5.96 -20.84 0.72
CA ARG A 164 -5.28 -19.61 1.09
C ARG A 164 -5.39 -18.56 -0.02
N ILE A 165 -5.58 -17.32 0.37
CA ILE A 165 -5.43 -16.16 -0.50
C ILE A 165 -4.76 -15.03 0.28
N ALA A 166 -3.77 -14.40 -0.32
CA ALA A 166 -3.19 -13.15 0.16
C ALA A 166 -3.44 -12.06 -0.89
N VAL A 167 -3.93 -10.92 -0.43
CA VAL A 167 -4.20 -9.76 -1.26
C VAL A 167 -3.39 -8.57 -0.76
N ARG A 168 -3.01 -7.73 -1.69
CA ARG A 168 -2.44 -6.42 -1.45
C ARG A 168 -3.53 -5.36 -1.55
N GLY A 169 -3.49 -4.40 -0.64
CA GLY A 169 -4.39 -3.26 -0.66
C GLY A 169 -3.78 -2.02 -0.04
N GLU A 170 -4.56 -0.94 -0.05
CA GLU A 170 -4.25 0.33 0.58
C GLU A 170 -5.32 0.63 1.63
N VAL A 171 -4.89 0.94 2.86
CA VAL A 171 -5.78 1.58 3.84
C VAL A 171 -5.83 3.07 3.51
N MET A 172 -7.02 3.66 3.50
CA MET A 172 -7.31 5.03 3.11
C MET A 172 -8.29 5.67 4.09
N MET A 173 -8.35 6.99 4.04
CA MET A 173 -9.39 7.82 4.66
C MET A 173 -9.95 8.76 3.58
N HIS A 174 -11.27 8.89 3.50
CA HIS A 174 -11.85 9.85 2.56
C HIS A 174 -11.56 11.28 3.02
N ILE A 175 -11.43 12.21 2.06
CA ILE A 175 -11.16 13.62 2.33
C ILE A 175 -12.24 14.23 3.23
N LYS A 176 -13.51 13.86 3.04
CA LYS A 176 -14.61 14.34 3.90
C LYS A 176 -14.45 13.95 5.36
N ASP A 177 -14.06 12.69 5.62
CA ASP A 177 -13.90 12.16 6.97
C ASP A 177 -12.65 12.75 7.62
N PHE A 178 -11.60 13.00 6.84
CA PHE A 178 -10.40 13.73 7.28
C PHE A 178 -10.72 15.18 7.69
N ASN A 179 -11.50 15.90 6.89
CA ASN A 179 -11.89 17.27 7.19
C ASN A 179 -12.77 17.36 8.44
N GLU A 180 -13.71 16.43 8.60
CA GLU A 180 -14.53 16.31 9.82
C GLU A 180 -13.64 16.03 11.04
N LEU A 181 -12.71 15.10 10.93
CA LEU A 181 -11.78 14.76 12.00
C LEU A 181 -10.90 15.96 12.43
N ASN A 182 -10.38 16.71 11.47
CA ASN A 182 -9.58 17.91 11.77
C ASN A 182 -10.42 19.02 12.40
N LYS A 183 -11.70 19.14 12.01
CA LYS A 183 -12.64 20.06 12.66
C LYS A 183 -12.83 19.68 14.13
N GLU A 184 -13.09 18.41 14.44
CA GLU A 184 -13.21 17.92 15.82
C GLU A 184 -11.93 18.17 16.64
N GLN A 185 -10.75 17.97 16.04
CA GLN A 185 -9.47 18.24 16.70
C GLN A 185 -9.31 19.72 17.04
N ALA A 186 -9.64 20.62 16.11
CA ALA A 186 -9.57 22.06 16.32
C ALA A 186 -10.55 22.54 17.40
N GLU A 187 -11.79 22.05 17.37
CA GLU A 187 -12.81 22.36 18.38
C GLU A 187 -12.40 21.87 19.79
N ALA A 188 -11.66 20.76 19.87
CA ALA A 188 -11.09 20.24 21.10
C ALA A 188 -9.75 20.91 21.52
N GLY A 189 -9.27 21.93 20.79
CA GLY A 189 -8.01 22.61 21.06
C GLY A 189 -6.76 21.73 20.86
N ARG A 190 -6.87 20.67 20.06
CA ARG A 190 -5.77 19.74 19.75
C ARG A 190 -5.14 20.08 18.41
N GLU A 191 -3.92 19.58 18.21
CA GLU A 191 -3.24 19.69 16.93
C GLU A 191 -4.01 18.92 15.84
N ILE A 192 -4.11 19.55 14.66
CA ILE A 192 -4.73 18.97 13.47
C ILE A 192 -3.74 18.10 12.71
N PHE A 193 -4.25 17.15 11.95
CA PHE A 193 -3.44 16.28 11.10
C PHE A 193 -3.10 16.96 9.77
N ALA A 194 -1.88 16.75 9.28
CA ALA A 194 -1.38 17.38 8.06
C ALA A 194 -2.04 16.83 6.77
N ASN A 195 -2.26 15.51 6.69
CA ASN A 195 -2.89 14.86 5.53
C ASN A 195 -3.59 13.54 5.92
N PRO A 196 -4.51 13.01 5.09
CA PRO A 196 -5.21 11.76 5.37
C PRO A 196 -4.28 10.56 5.53
N ARG A 197 -3.21 10.47 4.72
CA ARG A 197 -2.23 9.37 4.76
C ARG A 197 -1.57 9.22 6.13
N ASN A 198 -1.20 10.32 6.77
CA ASN A 198 -0.62 10.33 8.11
C ASN A 198 -1.62 9.86 9.17
N VAL A 199 -2.89 10.25 9.02
CA VAL A 199 -3.95 9.76 9.91
C VAL A 199 -4.07 8.25 9.77
N VAL A 200 -4.08 7.73 8.55
CA VAL A 200 -4.11 6.28 8.30
C VAL A 200 -2.89 5.61 8.93
N ALA A 201 -1.68 6.10 8.69
CA ALA A 201 -0.43 5.53 9.19
C ALA A 201 -0.41 5.46 10.72
N GLY A 202 -0.80 6.56 11.38
CA GLY A 202 -0.90 6.63 12.83
C GLY A 202 -2.02 5.73 13.36
N SER A 203 -3.16 5.66 12.67
CA SER A 203 -4.31 4.85 13.08
C SER A 203 -4.04 3.35 12.97
N MET A 204 -3.25 2.91 12.00
CA MET A 204 -2.89 1.50 11.85
C MET A 204 -1.90 1.01 12.91
N ARG A 205 -1.15 1.91 13.54
CA ARG A 205 -0.17 1.60 14.60
C ARG A 205 -0.66 1.94 16.00
N GLN A 206 -1.98 1.95 16.21
CA GLN A 206 -2.55 2.13 17.54
C GLN A 206 -2.58 0.80 18.30
N LEU A 207 -2.02 0.77 19.51
CA LEU A 207 -2.12 -0.40 20.40
C LEU A 207 -3.57 -0.62 20.84
N ASP A 208 -4.30 0.48 21.07
CA ASP A 208 -5.73 0.43 21.32
C ASP A 208 -6.50 0.52 19.99
N ARG A 209 -6.96 -0.63 19.50
CA ARG A 209 -7.74 -0.73 18.24
C ARG A 209 -9.03 0.11 18.24
N ARG A 210 -9.55 0.52 19.41
CA ARG A 210 -10.74 1.40 19.49
C ARG A 210 -10.46 2.76 18.87
N ILE A 211 -9.20 3.21 18.92
CA ILE A 211 -8.78 4.45 18.25
C ILE A 211 -8.87 4.26 16.73
N THR A 212 -8.39 3.15 16.18
CA THR A 212 -8.54 2.82 14.75
C THR A 212 -10.01 2.72 14.33
N ALA A 213 -10.84 2.07 15.14
CA ALA A 213 -12.27 1.90 14.88
C ALA A 213 -13.01 3.23 14.72
N GLY A 214 -12.59 4.27 15.47
CA GLY A 214 -13.17 5.61 15.37
C GLY A 214 -12.77 6.41 14.14
N ARG A 215 -11.83 5.93 13.30
CA ARG A 215 -11.19 6.74 12.24
C ARG A 215 -11.78 6.55 10.84
N LYS A 216 -13.01 6.05 10.72
CA LYS A 216 -13.75 5.86 9.43
C LYS A 216 -12.87 5.38 8.25
N LEU A 217 -11.93 4.47 8.53
CA LEU A 217 -10.97 4.01 7.53
C LEU A 217 -11.64 3.10 6.50
N ARG A 218 -11.00 2.92 5.36
CA ARG A 218 -11.39 2.01 4.28
C ARG A 218 -10.17 1.30 3.73
N VAL A 219 -10.28 0.00 3.44
CA VAL A 219 -9.25 -0.72 2.67
C VAL A 219 -9.70 -0.84 1.22
N TYR A 220 -8.80 -0.64 0.26
CA TYR A 220 -9.03 -0.93 -1.16
C TYR A 220 -7.97 -1.90 -1.66
N CYS A 221 -8.38 -3.02 -2.25
CA CYS A 221 -7.42 -3.99 -2.78
C CYS A 221 -7.08 -3.70 -4.24
N TYR A 222 -5.86 -4.06 -4.63
CA TYR A 222 -5.33 -3.80 -5.97
C TYR A 222 -4.42 -4.90 -6.53
N GLY A 223 -4.24 -6.00 -5.80
CA GLY A 223 -3.39 -7.09 -6.25
C GLY A 223 -3.58 -8.39 -5.46
N ILE A 224 -3.47 -9.53 -6.12
CA ILE A 224 -3.33 -10.85 -5.49
C ILE A 224 -1.84 -11.18 -5.35
N LEU A 225 -1.40 -11.46 -4.13
CA LEU A 225 -0.02 -11.83 -3.81
C LEU A 225 0.18 -13.35 -3.83
N GLU A 226 -0.83 -14.09 -3.38
CA GLU A 226 -0.82 -15.54 -3.33
C GLU A 226 -2.25 -16.06 -3.48
N LEU A 227 -2.42 -17.15 -4.22
CA LEU A 227 -3.68 -17.87 -4.31
C LEU A 227 -3.41 -19.37 -4.36
N SER A 228 -4.05 -20.12 -3.46
CA SER A 228 -4.06 -21.58 -3.56
C SER A 228 -5.03 -22.00 -4.68
N GLY A 229 -4.54 -22.03 -5.91
CA GLY A 229 -5.33 -22.30 -7.10
C GLY A 229 -4.66 -21.72 -8.34
N LYS A 230 -5.44 -21.61 -9.43
CA LYS A 230 -4.96 -20.96 -10.65
C LYS A 230 -4.98 -19.43 -10.44
N MET A 231 -3.83 -18.80 -10.56
CA MET A 231 -3.72 -17.34 -10.64
C MET A 231 -4.38 -16.82 -11.94
N PRO A 232 -5.03 -15.64 -11.92
CA PRO A 232 -5.43 -14.96 -13.15
C PRO A 232 -4.22 -14.80 -14.09
N ALA A 233 -4.42 -14.93 -15.40
CA ALA A 233 -3.32 -14.83 -16.36
C ALA A 233 -2.93 -13.38 -16.64
N THR A 234 -3.87 -12.45 -16.48
CA THR A 234 -3.61 -11.01 -16.66
C THR A 234 -4.18 -10.19 -15.50
N GLN A 235 -3.63 -8.99 -15.27
CA GLN A 235 -4.21 -8.05 -14.31
C GLN A 235 -5.59 -7.54 -14.78
N LYS A 236 -5.83 -7.56 -16.08
CA LYS A 236 -7.15 -7.32 -16.67
C LYS A 236 -8.12 -8.42 -16.26
N GLU A 237 -7.76 -9.70 -16.34
CA GLU A 237 -8.59 -10.82 -15.85
C GLU A 237 -8.77 -10.81 -14.33
N GLU A 238 -7.71 -10.46 -13.59
CA GLU A 238 -7.79 -10.23 -12.13
C GLU A 238 -8.84 -9.16 -11.81
N LYS A 239 -8.95 -8.14 -12.67
CA LYS A 239 -10.00 -7.12 -12.61
C LYS A 239 -11.28 -7.59 -13.27
N GLU A 240 -11.44 -7.64 -14.60
CA GLU A 240 -12.61 -8.02 -15.42
C GLU A 240 -13.40 -9.27 -15.03
N ALA A 241 -12.89 -10.09 -14.11
CA ALA A 241 -13.77 -10.68 -13.10
C ALA A 241 -14.72 -9.66 -12.38
N ASP A 242 -14.69 -8.36 -12.75
CA ASP A 242 -15.26 -7.16 -12.13
C ASP A 242 -16.26 -6.40 -13.02
N GLU A 243 -16.25 -6.48 -14.36
CA GLU A 243 -17.29 -5.76 -15.16
C GLU A 243 -18.66 -6.44 -15.05
N GLU A 244 -18.69 -7.76 -14.91
CA GLU A 244 -19.88 -8.52 -14.50
C GLU A 244 -20.12 -8.42 -12.96
N ALA A 245 -19.07 -8.16 -12.15
CA ALA A 245 -19.22 -7.91 -10.71
C ALA A 245 -19.81 -6.53 -10.37
N ARG A 246 -19.57 -5.51 -11.21
CA ARG A 246 -20.19 -4.19 -11.11
C ARG A 246 -21.71 -4.24 -11.32
N ARG A 247 -22.23 -5.23 -12.07
CA ARG A 247 -23.67 -5.50 -12.22
C ARG A 247 -24.23 -6.45 -11.14
N LEU A 248 -23.41 -7.33 -10.56
CA LEU A 248 -23.76 -8.27 -9.49
C LEU A 248 -23.97 -7.65 -8.10
N LEU A 249 -23.69 -6.36 -7.91
CA LEU A 249 -23.96 -5.64 -6.67
C LEU A 249 -25.38 -5.03 -6.60
N ARG A 250 -26.21 -5.21 -7.64
CA ARG A 250 -27.68 -4.97 -7.56
C ARG A 250 -28.56 -6.01 -8.27
N PHE A 251 -28.02 -6.97 -9.00
CA PHE A 251 -28.77 -7.97 -9.80
C PHE A 251 -27.78 -9.14 -10.05
N VAL A 252 -27.80 -10.35 -9.50
CA VAL A 252 -28.86 -11.37 -9.53
C VAL A 252 -28.42 -12.58 -8.69
N ASN A 253 -29.41 -13.13 -7.99
CA ASN A 253 -29.40 -14.36 -7.23
C ASN A 253 -29.27 -15.59 -8.18
N LEU A 254 -28.08 -16.25 -8.25
CA LEU A 254 -27.76 -17.48 -9.03
C LEU A 254 -27.94 -17.32 -10.57
N THR A 255 -26.96 -17.67 -11.42
CA THR A 255 -26.66 -19.03 -11.94
C THR A 255 -25.20 -19.13 -12.48
N GLY A 256 -24.70 -20.36 -12.73
CA GLY A 256 -23.28 -20.74 -12.98
C GLY A 256 -22.58 -20.11 -14.20
N LYS A 257 -21.26 -20.23 -14.42
CA LYS A 257 -20.20 -21.19 -14.05
C LYS A 257 -18.87 -20.42 -13.84
N GLY A 258 -18.14 -20.68 -12.74
CA GLY A 258 -16.79 -20.14 -12.45
C GLY A 258 -16.78 -18.61 -12.23
N ASP A 259 -15.97 -17.94 -11.42
CA ASP A 259 -14.88 -18.24 -10.50
C ASP A 259 -14.96 -17.20 -9.36
N PHE A 260 -14.51 -17.56 -8.15
CA PHE A 260 -15.19 -17.15 -6.91
C PHE A 260 -14.42 -16.19 -5.96
N LEU A 261 -13.46 -15.38 -6.43
CA LEU A 261 -12.52 -14.68 -5.55
C LEU A 261 -12.83 -13.20 -5.20
N ALA A 262 -13.63 -12.47 -5.99
CA ALA A 262 -13.74 -11.01 -5.89
C ALA A 262 -14.74 -10.46 -4.85
N LYS A 263 -15.36 -11.29 -4.00
CA LYS A 263 -16.60 -10.93 -3.29
C LYS A 263 -16.50 -10.02 -2.05
N ASN A 264 -15.35 -9.46 -1.69
CA ASN A 264 -15.14 -9.01 -0.29
C ASN A 264 -14.18 -7.84 -0.05
N LEU A 265 -13.53 -7.31 -1.08
CA LEU A 265 -12.56 -6.22 -0.92
C LEU A 265 -12.93 -5.13 -1.92
N PRO A 266 -13.05 -3.86 -1.52
CA PRO A 266 -13.49 -2.85 -2.45
C PRO A 266 -12.37 -2.55 -3.42
N TYR A 267 -12.61 -2.90 -4.66
CA TYR A 267 -11.89 -2.38 -5.81
C TYR A 267 -12.56 -1.05 -6.22
N GLY A 268 -11.75 -0.09 -6.66
CA GLY A 268 -12.04 1.34 -6.57
C GLY A 268 -13.29 1.91 -7.26
N ASP A 269 -13.94 2.83 -6.55
CA ASP A 269 -14.37 4.14 -7.06
C ASP A 269 -14.20 5.18 -5.94
N GLN A 270 -13.36 6.19 -6.14
CA GLN A 270 -13.08 7.26 -5.18
C GLN A 270 -14.00 8.49 -5.36
N ARG A 271 -15.03 8.42 -6.20
CA ARG A 271 -15.97 9.53 -6.42
C ARG A 271 -17.12 9.61 -5.41
N ARG A 272 -16.97 9.03 -4.20
CA ARG A 272 -17.95 9.13 -3.10
C ARG A 272 -17.30 9.28 -1.73
#